data_AF-A0A0F9EZV3-F1
#
_entry.id   AF-A0A0F9EZV3-F1
#
_cell.length_a   1.000
_cell.length_b   1.000
_cell.length_c   1.000
_cell.angle_alpha   90.00
_cell.angle_beta   90.00
_cell.angle_gamma   90.00
#
_symmetry.space_group_name_H-M   'P 1'
#
loop_
_entity.id
_entity.type
_entity.pdbx_description
1 polymer ?
#
loop_
_entity_poly.entity_id
_entity_poly.type
_entity_poly.pdbx_seq_one_letter_code
_entity_poly.pdbx_strand_id
1 'polypeptide(L)'
;MSFLKLLMAVPDSAVTMKSLLQLNVPGNQFDVEGLDKIVGDMIDGSLLSFNKLSTGALQAAAIVTFNGNPSAAETIVVANLTFTAVAGAPSAFEFQIGETAAETAANFTAALNATTEIAGIVQATVLSQVVTLTSVQPGKSGNGLQLLEGLTNVVLTQSFANGSDGDQ
;
A
#
# COMPACT_ATOMS: atom_id res chain seq x y z
N MET A 1 19.48 -13.71 -7.03
CA MET A 1 19.91 -12.52 -6.26
C MET A 1 20.93 -11.79 -7.09
N SER A 2 20.63 -10.57 -7.52
CA SER A 2 21.50 -9.76 -8.37
C SER A 2 22.24 -8.77 -7.48
N PHE A 3 23.57 -8.87 -7.40
CA PHE A 3 24.40 -7.92 -6.66
C PHE A 3 24.93 -6.88 -7.64
N LEU A 4 24.60 -5.61 -7.44
CA LEU A 4 25.23 -4.51 -8.16
C LEU A 4 26.65 -4.35 -7.61
N LYS A 5 27.63 -4.91 -8.34
CA LYS A 5 29.05 -4.77 -7.99
C LYS A 5 29.50 -3.37 -8.40
N LEU A 6 29.56 -2.45 -7.43
CA LEU A 6 30.15 -1.13 -7.66
C LEU A 6 31.67 -1.28 -7.77
N LEU A 7 32.17 -1.38 -9.00
CA LEU A 7 33.60 -1.48 -9.28
C LEU A 7 34.20 -0.08 -9.21
N MET A 8 34.90 0.22 -8.12
CA MET A 8 35.62 1.48 -7.96
C MET A 8 37.08 1.25 -8.39
N ALA A 9 37.50 1.83 -9.51
CA ALA A 9 38.89 1.86 -9.91
C ALA A 9 39.62 2.95 -9.12
N VAL A 10 40.64 2.59 -8.35
CA VAL A 10 41.41 3.52 -7.52
C VAL A 10 42.78 3.77 -8.18
N PRO A 11 43.02 4.95 -8.77
CA PRO A 11 44.38 5.36 -9.13
C PRO A 11 45.18 5.77 -7.88
N ASP A 12 46.45 5.38 -7.86
CA ASP A 12 47.39 5.37 -6.71
C ASP A 12 47.88 6.76 -6.24
N SER A 13 47.06 7.80 -6.37
CA SER A 13 47.39 9.15 -5.93
C SER A 13 46.23 9.69 -5.11
N ALA A 14 46.51 10.02 -3.84
CA ALA A 14 45.56 10.49 -2.84
C ALA A 14 44.54 11.52 -3.37
N VAL A 15 43.38 11.03 -3.80
CA VAL A 15 42.19 11.83 -4.05
C VAL A 15 41.22 11.44 -2.96
N THR A 16 41.03 12.35 -2.01
CA THR A 16 40.00 12.28 -0.98
C THR A 16 38.67 11.89 -1.61
N MET A 17 38.22 10.67 -1.35
CA MET A 17 36.90 10.20 -1.77
C MET A 17 35.84 11.05 -1.07
N LYS A 18 35.32 12.06 -1.74
CA LYS A 18 34.17 12.82 -1.24
C LYS A 18 32.90 12.13 -1.71
N SER A 19 32.51 11.06 -1.01
CA SER A 19 31.17 10.50 -1.16
C SER A 19 30.19 11.41 -0.45
N LEU A 20 29.47 12.24 -1.23
CA LEU A 20 28.40 13.08 -0.71
C LEU A 20 27.12 12.24 -0.61
N LEU A 21 26.89 11.62 0.55
CA LEU A 21 25.59 11.07 0.87
C LEU A 21 24.68 12.20 1.38
N GLN A 22 23.94 12.82 0.47
CA GLN A 22 22.99 13.88 0.80
C GLN A 22 21.63 13.27 1.15
N LEU A 23 21.34 13.14 2.44
CA LEU A 23 20.05 12.69 2.94
C LEU A 23 19.17 13.91 3.20
N ASN A 24 18.30 14.23 2.23
CA ASN A 24 17.34 15.32 2.35
C ASN A 24 16.11 14.84 3.15
N VAL A 25 16.22 14.79 4.48
CA VAL A 25 15.10 14.44 5.36
C VAL A 25 14.60 15.72 6.06
N PRO A 26 13.41 16.23 5.73
CA PRO A 26 12.88 17.41 6.40
C PRO A 26 12.68 17.15 7.90
N GLY A 27 13.30 17.95 8.75
CA GLY A 27 13.01 17.98 10.19
C GLY A 27 13.81 17.04 11.11
N ASN A 28 14.72 16.21 10.59
CA ASN A 28 15.62 15.40 11.44
C ASN A 28 17.03 15.98 11.45
N GLN A 29 17.47 16.46 12.63
CA GLN A 29 18.86 16.80 12.89
C GLN A 29 19.67 15.51 12.90
N PHE A 30 20.67 15.38 12.03
CA PHE A 30 21.71 14.38 12.23
C PHE A 30 22.44 14.75 13.52
N ASP A 31 22.31 13.91 14.55
CA ASP A 31 23.10 14.08 15.76
C ASP A 31 24.57 13.81 15.41
N VAL A 32 25.34 14.88 15.34
CA VAL A 32 26.73 14.86 14.85
C VAL A 32 27.64 14.15 15.87
N GLU A 33 27.22 14.08 17.14
CA GLU A 33 27.99 13.47 18.23
C GLU A 33 28.13 11.94 18.09
N GLY A 34 27.21 11.27 17.38
CA GLY A 34 27.33 9.84 17.09
C GLY A 34 28.13 9.51 15.84
N LEU A 35 28.31 10.50 14.95
CA LEU A 35 28.81 10.26 13.59
C LEU A 35 30.33 10.06 13.58
N ASP A 36 31.07 10.79 14.41
CA ASP A 36 32.52 10.60 14.59
C ASP A 36 32.85 9.20 15.12
N LYS A 37 32.07 8.73 16.10
CA LYS A 37 32.22 7.37 16.65
C LYS A 37 31.89 6.30 15.61
N ILE A 38 30.80 6.46 14.85
CA ILE A 38 30.44 5.52 13.78
C ILE A 38 31.54 5.47 12.71
N VAL A 39 32.10 6.62 12.33
CA VAL A 39 33.20 6.67 11.35
C VAL A 39 34.47 6.04 11.93
N GLY A 40 34.81 6.30 13.19
CA GLY A 40 35.93 5.68 13.89
C GLY A 40 35.82 4.15 13.94
N ASP A 41 34.66 3.63 14.38
CA ASP A 41 34.38 2.20 14.48
C ASP A 41 34.27 1.52 13.09
N MET A 42 33.96 2.28 12.03
CA MET A 42 34.00 1.75 10.64
C MET A 42 35.43 1.69 10.08
N ILE A 43 36.31 2.62 10.49
CA ILE A 43 37.72 2.66 10.05
C ILE A 43 38.52 1.54 10.72
N ASP A 44 38.27 1.25 12.00
CA ASP A 44 38.97 0.19 12.73
C ASP A 44 38.39 -1.23 12.45
N GLY A 45 37.28 -1.32 11.71
CA GLY A 45 36.60 -2.56 11.36
C GLY A 45 35.78 -3.18 12.50
N SER A 46 35.62 -2.47 13.62
CA SER A 46 34.81 -2.86 14.77
C SER A 46 33.31 -2.81 14.47
N LEU A 47 32.91 -1.97 13.50
CA LEU A 47 31.52 -1.76 13.10
C LEU A 47 31.27 -2.11 11.62
N LEU A 48 30.38 -3.08 11.42
CA LEU A 48 29.67 -3.28 10.15
C LEU A 48 28.31 -2.58 10.25
N SER A 49 28.20 -1.40 9.65
CA SER A 49 26.94 -0.63 9.64
C SER A 49 26.14 -0.90 8.37
N PHE A 50 24.88 -1.30 8.54
CA PHE A 50 23.89 -1.36 7.47
C PHE A 50 23.02 -0.12 7.54
N ASN A 51 23.23 0.82 6.62
CA ASN A 51 22.34 1.96 6.47
C ASN A 51 21.10 1.51 5.70
N LYS A 52 19.97 1.43 6.41
CA LYS A 52 18.67 1.15 5.79
C LYS A 52 18.08 2.46 5.28
N LEU A 53 17.89 2.57 3.98
CA LEU A 53 17.23 3.73 3.37
C LEU A 53 15.73 3.44 3.29
N SER A 54 14.93 4.09 4.13
CA SER A 54 13.47 3.99 4.01
C SER A 54 12.96 5.02 3.00
N THR A 55 12.29 4.58 1.94
CA THR A 55 11.65 5.45 0.94
C THR A 55 10.23 5.89 1.35
N GLY A 56 9.83 5.62 2.59
CA GLY A 56 8.47 5.82 3.07
C GLY A 56 7.57 4.62 2.81
N ALA A 57 6.66 4.36 3.74
CA ALA A 57 5.74 3.24 3.64
C ALA A 57 4.64 3.53 2.60
N LEU A 58 4.32 2.52 1.77
CA LEU A 58 3.28 2.56 0.75
C LEU A 58 2.07 1.76 1.22
N GLN A 59 0.87 2.26 0.92
CA GLN A 59 -0.39 1.57 1.20
C GLN A 59 -0.63 0.45 0.18
N ALA A 60 -1.20 -0.66 0.65
CA ALA A 60 -1.67 -1.72 -0.24
C ALA A 60 -2.94 -1.28 -0.96
N ALA A 61 -3.10 -1.68 -2.23
CA ALA A 61 -4.29 -1.38 -3.02
C ALA A 61 -4.87 -2.64 -3.66
N ALA A 62 -6.19 -2.64 -3.85
CA ALA A 62 -6.95 -3.65 -4.55
C ALA A 62 -7.91 -2.99 -5.54
N ILE A 63 -8.25 -3.69 -6.63
CA ILE A 63 -9.07 -3.15 -7.72
C ILE A 63 -10.20 -4.12 -8.03
N VAL A 64 -11.43 -3.62 -7.87
CA VAL A 64 -12.67 -4.32 -8.20
C VAL A 64 -13.31 -3.62 -9.40
N THR A 65 -13.60 -4.36 -10.47
CA THR A 65 -14.19 -3.80 -11.70
C THR A 65 -15.57 -4.40 -11.94
N PHE A 66 -16.58 -3.55 -12.04
CA PHE A 66 -17.97 -3.93 -12.35
C PHE A 66 -18.17 -3.90 -13.88
N ASN A 67 -18.22 -5.05 -14.54
CA ASN A 67 -18.53 -5.15 -15.98
C ASN A 67 -20.04 -5.15 -16.25
N GLY A 68 -20.84 -5.28 -15.19
CA GLY A 68 -22.30 -5.30 -15.20
C GLY A 68 -22.82 -5.23 -13.77
N ASN A 69 -24.15 -5.31 -13.62
CA ASN A 69 -24.75 -5.42 -12.30
C ASN A 69 -24.66 -6.86 -11.77
N PRO A 70 -24.37 -7.05 -10.48
CA PRO A 70 -24.48 -8.36 -9.84
C PRO A 70 -25.94 -8.75 -9.64
N SER A 71 -26.18 -10.01 -9.32
CA SER A 71 -27.49 -10.48 -8.90
C SER A 71 -27.73 -10.17 -7.42
N ALA A 72 -28.99 -10.01 -7.03
CA ALA A 72 -29.33 -9.80 -5.62
C ALA A 72 -28.92 -11.01 -4.76
N ALA A 73 -28.56 -10.74 -3.50
CA ALA A 73 -28.05 -11.69 -2.51
C ALA A 73 -26.64 -12.26 -2.77
N GLU A 74 -25.97 -11.85 -3.84
CA GLU A 74 -24.55 -12.14 -4.03
C GLU A 74 -23.70 -11.30 -3.08
N THR A 75 -22.50 -11.81 -2.75
CA THR A 75 -21.67 -11.22 -1.71
C THR A 75 -20.23 -10.97 -2.15
N ILE A 76 -19.61 -9.97 -1.55
CA ILE A 76 -18.18 -9.69 -1.65
C ILE A 76 -17.62 -9.51 -0.24
N VAL A 77 -16.47 -10.11 0.05
CA VAL A 77 -15.80 -9.97 1.36
C VAL A 77 -14.67 -8.97 1.23
N VAL A 78 -14.67 -7.93 2.06
CA VAL A 78 -13.61 -6.91 2.14
C VAL A 78 -13.14 -6.79 3.58
N ALA A 79 -11.84 -6.99 3.82
CA ALA A 79 -11.24 -6.94 5.15
C ALA A 79 -11.99 -7.80 6.20
N ASN A 80 -12.37 -9.03 5.82
CA ASN A 80 -13.15 -9.99 6.62
C ASN A 80 -14.61 -9.59 6.91
N LEU A 81 -15.13 -8.53 6.26
CA LEU A 81 -16.53 -8.14 6.34
C LEU A 81 -17.25 -8.49 5.05
N THR A 82 -18.39 -9.17 5.16
CA THR A 82 -19.19 -9.59 4.01
C THR A 82 -20.22 -8.53 3.67
N PHE A 83 -20.16 -8.01 2.44
CA PHE A 83 -21.14 -7.07 1.90
C PHE A 83 -22.08 -7.79 0.92
N THR A 84 -23.38 -7.52 1.02
CA THR A 84 -24.40 -8.16 0.18
C THR A 84 -25.00 -7.17 -0.81
N ALA A 85 -25.12 -7.59 -2.08
CA ALA A 85 -25.79 -6.83 -3.12
C ALA A 85 -27.32 -6.94 -2.98
N VAL A 86 -28.03 -5.83 -2.91
CA VAL A 86 -29.49 -5.81 -2.75
C VAL A 86 -30.17 -4.97 -3.82
N ALA A 87 -31.36 -5.38 -4.26
CA ALA A 87 -32.17 -4.63 -5.22
C ALA A 87 -32.96 -3.46 -4.59
N GLY A 88 -33.06 -3.43 -3.26
CA GLY A 88 -33.84 -2.44 -2.50
C GLY A 88 -32.98 -1.49 -1.68
N ALA A 89 -33.59 -0.87 -0.67
CA ALA A 89 -32.90 0.01 0.26
C ALA A 89 -31.88 -0.81 1.09
N PRO A 90 -30.59 -0.43 1.10
CA PRO A 90 -29.56 -1.19 1.79
C PRO A 90 -29.65 -0.98 3.31
N SER A 91 -29.39 -2.05 4.06
CA SER A 91 -29.15 -2.01 5.50
C SER A 91 -27.63 -2.09 5.80
N ALA A 92 -27.26 -2.45 7.04
CA ALA A 92 -25.86 -2.57 7.41
C ALA A 92 -25.18 -3.71 6.62
N PHE A 93 -23.98 -3.46 6.11
CA PHE A 93 -23.23 -4.39 5.26
C PHE A 93 -23.95 -4.78 3.96
N GLU A 94 -24.76 -3.88 3.43
CA GLU A 94 -25.41 -4.05 2.13
C GLU A 94 -25.11 -2.87 1.22
N PHE A 95 -25.14 -3.10 -0.08
CA PHE A 95 -25.07 -2.05 -1.09
C PHE A 95 -26.16 -2.25 -2.13
N GLN A 96 -26.74 -1.14 -2.57
CA GLN A 96 -27.82 -1.14 -3.54
C GLN A 96 -27.27 -1.37 -4.96
N ILE A 97 -27.91 -2.28 -5.69
CA ILE A 97 -27.71 -2.46 -7.14
C ILE A 97 -28.39 -1.28 -7.85
N GLY A 98 -27.61 -0.51 -8.61
CA GLY A 98 -28.09 0.61 -9.41
C GLY A 98 -28.65 0.19 -10.77
N GLU A 99 -29.12 1.14 -11.58
CA GLU A 99 -29.59 0.86 -12.93
C GLU A 99 -28.41 0.49 -13.85
N THR A 100 -27.22 1.03 -13.57
CA THR A 100 -25.98 0.76 -14.30
C THR A 100 -24.87 0.22 -13.40
N ALA A 101 -23.88 -0.46 -14.00
CA ALA A 101 -22.71 -0.95 -13.29
C ALA A 101 -21.91 0.17 -12.58
N ALA A 102 -21.85 1.36 -13.19
CA ALA A 102 -21.19 2.52 -12.58
C ALA A 102 -21.93 3.04 -11.34
N GLU A 103 -23.27 3.05 -11.37
CA GLU A 103 -24.08 3.38 -10.19
C GLU A 103 -23.92 2.33 -9.09
N THR A 104 -23.91 1.04 -9.44
CA THR A 104 -23.65 -0.04 -8.48
C THR A 104 -22.27 0.10 -7.84
N ALA A 105 -21.23 0.40 -8.63
CA ALA A 105 -19.88 0.65 -8.12
C ALA A 105 -19.82 1.86 -7.16
N ALA A 106 -20.56 2.92 -7.47
CA ALA A 106 -20.69 4.09 -6.61
C ALA A 106 -21.42 3.76 -5.30
N ASN A 107 -22.52 3.02 -5.37
CA ASN A 107 -23.27 2.56 -4.19
C ASN A 107 -22.42 1.64 -3.31
N PHE A 108 -21.67 0.72 -3.89
CA PHE A 108 -20.73 -0.14 -3.17
C PHE A 108 -19.65 0.67 -2.44
N THR A 109 -19.07 1.66 -3.13
CA THR A 109 -18.07 2.57 -2.55
C THR A 109 -18.64 3.38 -1.38
N ALA A 110 -19.87 3.88 -1.52
CA ALA A 110 -20.56 4.60 -0.46
C ALA A 110 -20.84 3.70 0.75
N ALA A 111 -21.31 2.46 0.53
CA ALA A 111 -21.57 1.50 1.60
C ALA A 111 -20.30 1.13 2.38
N LEU A 112 -19.18 0.90 1.68
CA LEU A 112 -17.88 0.65 2.31
C LEU A 112 -17.45 1.82 3.19
N ASN A 113 -17.47 3.04 2.65
CA ASN A 113 -17.00 4.24 3.38
C ASN A 113 -17.94 4.65 4.53
N ALA A 114 -19.21 4.22 4.51
CA ALA A 114 -20.17 4.46 5.59
C ALA A 114 -20.06 3.42 6.73
N THR A 115 -19.40 2.29 6.52
CA THR A 115 -19.31 1.19 7.50
C THR A 115 -18.26 1.51 8.56
N THR A 116 -18.67 1.62 9.82
CA THR A 116 -17.78 2.01 10.94
C THR A 116 -16.71 0.97 11.26
N GLU A 117 -16.99 -0.31 11.01
CA GLU A 117 -16.14 -1.44 11.32
C GLU A 117 -14.94 -1.55 10.37
N ILE A 118 -15.08 -1.02 9.16
CA ILE A 118 -13.99 -0.94 8.18
C ILE A 118 -13.33 0.45 8.16
N ALA A 119 -13.94 1.43 8.83
CA ALA A 119 -13.41 2.79 8.93
C ALA A 119 -12.05 2.76 9.65
N GLY A 120 -10.99 3.12 8.93
CA GLY A 120 -9.61 3.03 9.42
C GLY A 120 -8.85 1.79 8.99
N ILE A 121 -9.48 0.86 8.27
CA ILE A 121 -8.82 -0.33 7.68
C ILE A 121 -8.70 -0.18 6.16
N VAL A 122 -9.82 0.14 5.49
CA VAL A 122 -9.89 0.33 4.03
C VAL A 122 -10.61 1.63 3.72
N GLN A 123 -10.15 2.34 2.70
CA GLN A 123 -10.85 3.44 2.05
C GLN A 123 -11.16 3.05 0.61
N ALA A 124 -12.38 3.32 0.15
CA ALA A 124 -12.82 3.04 -1.21
C ALA A 124 -12.96 4.33 -2.02
N THR A 125 -12.52 4.29 -3.27
CA THR A 125 -12.75 5.34 -4.27
C THR A 125 -13.24 4.71 -5.55
N VAL A 126 -14.07 5.43 -6.31
CA VAL A 126 -14.65 4.93 -7.56
C VAL A 126 -14.37 5.90 -8.70
N LEU A 127 -14.04 5.34 -9.86
CA LEU A 127 -14.02 6.05 -11.12
C LEU A 127 -14.77 5.21 -12.17
N SER A 128 -15.96 5.68 -12.55
CA SER A 128 -16.88 4.92 -13.42
C SER A 128 -17.21 3.55 -12.81
N GLN A 129 -16.75 2.47 -13.43
CA GLN A 129 -17.02 1.07 -13.04
C GLN A 129 -15.90 0.44 -12.20
N VAL A 130 -14.80 1.18 -11.96
CA VAL A 130 -13.62 0.68 -11.26
C VAL A 130 -13.60 1.24 -9.85
N VAL A 131 -13.62 0.35 -8.87
CA VAL A 131 -13.47 0.66 -7.45
C VAL A 131 -12.05 0.33 -7.02
N THR A 132 -11.34 1.35 -6.55
CA THR A 132 -10.02 1.20 -5.94
C THR A 132 -10.16 1.20 -4.43
N LEU A 133 -9.73 0.09 -3.81
CA LEU A 133 -9.70 -0.09 -2.37
C LEU A 133 -8.26 0.12 -1.91
N THR A 134 -8.06 1.04 -0.97
CA THR A 134 -6.73 1.35 -0.42
C THR A 134 -6.72 1.03 1.07
N SER A 135 -5.71 0.31 1.54
CA SER A 135 -5.49 0.12 2.97
C SER A 135 -5.15 1.46 3.61
N VAL A 136 -5.82 1.80 4.72
CA VAL A 136 -5.56 3.05 5.43
C VAL A 136 -4.18 3.03 6.09
N GLN A 137 -3.77 1.89 6.66
CA GLN A 137 -2.46 1.74 7.26
C GLN A 137 -1.40 1.47 6.18
N PRO A 138 -0.37 2.32 6.04
CA PRO A 138 0.73 2.05 5.12
C PRO A 138 1.60 0.90 5.63
N GLY A 139 2.29 0.20 4.73
CA GLY A 139 3.16 -0.92 5.05
C GLY A 139 2.70 -2.24 4.47
N LYS A 140 3.47 -3.30 4.76
CA LYS A 140 3.14 -4.66 4.30
C LYS A 140 1.90 -5.25 4.99
N SER A 141 1.45 -4.69 6.11
CA SER A 141 0.26 -5.16 6.83
C SER A 141 -1.00 -5.12 5.95
N GLY A 142 -1.14 -4.10 5.10
CA GLY A 142 -2.26 -3.97 4.17
C GLY A 142 -2.36 -5.11 3.14
N ASN A 143 -1.26 -5.79 2.82
CA ASN A 143 -1.25 -6.92 1.87
C ASN A 143 -1.96 -8.16 2.44
N GLY A 144 -2.16 -8.24 3.76
CA GLY A 144 -2.85 -9.35 4.41
C GLY A 144 -4.37 -9.19 4.46
N LEU A 145 -4.92 -8.08 3.98
CA LEU A 145 -6.35 -7.85 3.99
C LEU A 145 -7.07 -8.80 3.03
N GLN A 146 -8.12 -9.45 3.52
CA GLN A 146 -8.92 -10.36 2.71
C GLN A 146 -9.74 -9.58 1.68
N LEU A 147 -9.74 -10.08 0.45
CA LEU A 147 -10.67 -9.68 -0.59
C LEU A 147 -11.12 -10.92 -1.35
N LEU A 148 -12.40 -11.27 -1.22
CA LEU A 148 -13.00 -12.41 -1.89
C LEU A 148 -14.20 -11.94 -2.69
N GLU A 149 -14.16 -12.18 -4.00
CA GLU A 149 -15.18 -11.78 -4.96
C GLU A 149 -16.14 -12.96 -5.17
N GLY A 150 -17.45 -12.69 -5.07
CA GLY A 150 -18.54 -13.67 -5.21
C GLY A 150 -19.78 -13.08 -5.89
N LEU A 151 -19.58 -12.06 -6.71
CA LEU A 151 -20.56 -11.28 -7.46
C LEU A 151 -20.50 -11.63 -8.95
N THR A 152 -21.65 -11.82 -9.59
CA THR A 152 -21.68 -11.95 -11.06
C THR A 152 -21.35 -10.61 -11.73
N ASN A 153 -20.72 -10.69 -12.91
CA ASN A 153 -20.33 -9.52 -13.71
C ASN A 153 -19.34 -8.57 -13.01
N VAL A 154 -18.67 -9.01 -11.95
CA VAL A 154 -17.60 -8.30 -11.27
C VAL A 154 -16.32 -9.10 -11.44
N VAL A 155 -15.19 -8.41 -11.58
CA VAL A 155 -13.87 -9.04 -11.67
C VAL A 155 -12.95 -8.38 -10.67
N LEU A 156 -12.24 -9.21 -9.91
CA LEU A 156 -11.12 -8.78 -9.10
C LEU A 156 -9.87 -8.68 -9.97
N THR A 157 -9.51 -7.46 -10.37
CA THR A 157 -8.32 -7.21 -11.18
C THR A 157 -7.03 -7.29 -10.35
N GLN A 158 -7.13 -6.96 -9.07
CA GLN A 158 -6.01 -6.99 -8.13
C GLN A 158 -6.52 -7.19 -6.70
N SER A 159 -6.02 -8.20 -6.00
CA SER A 159 -6.12 -8.32 -4.53
C SER A 159 -5.20 -7.30 -3.84
N PHE A 160 -5.39 -7.04 -2.54
CA PHE A 160 -4.54 -6.11 -1.78
C PHE A 160 -3.05 -6.46 -1.94
N ALA A 161 -2.32 -5.59 -2.62
CA ALA A 161 -0.92 -5.79 -2.94
C ALA A 161 -0.14 -4.46 -2.97
N ASN A 162 1.17 -4.55 -3.13
CA ASN A 162 2.12 -3.43 -3.26
C ASN A 162 2.28 -2.56 -2.01
N GLY A 163 1.70 -2.95 -0.87
CA GLY A 163 2.04 -2.36 0.42
C GLY A 163 3.50 -2.65 0.76
N SER A 164 4.25 -1.63 1.18
CA SER A 164 5.68 -1.70 1.48
C SER A 164 6.00 -0.88 2.71
N ASP A 165 6.92 -1.34 3.54
CA ASP A 165 7.41 -0.59 4.71
C ASP A 165 8.42 0.50 4.31
N GLY A 166 8.69 0.64 3.00
CA GLY A 166 9.68 1.58 2.46
C GLY A 166 11.11 1.08 2.51
N ASP A 167 11.33 -0.14 2.99
CA ASP A 167 12.64 -0.75 3.11
C ASP A 167 13.13 -1.27 1.75
N GLN A 168 14.12 -0.59 1.16
CA GLN A 168 14.86 -1.10 0.00
C GLN A 168 16.19 -1.75 0.41
#